data_AF-A0A257LYX8-F1
#
_entry.id   AF-A0A257LYX8-F1
#
_cell.length_a   1.000
_cell.length_b   1.000
_cell.length_c   1.000
_cell.angle_alpha   90.00
_cell.angle_beta   90.00
_cell.angle_gamma   90.00
#
_symmetry.space_group_name_H-M   'P 1'
#
loop_
_entity.id
_entity.type
_entity.pdbx_description
1 polymer ?
#
loop_
_entity_poly.entity_id
_entity_poly.type
_entity_poly.pdbx_seq_one_letter_code
_entity_poly.pdbx_strand_id
1 'polypeptide(L)' 'MTTISLKIPDELVSRMDAMAKAKHTSRSALLREALEEKLKAASRKALQSLFEQSADLCGMGSSGMGDLASNPKHLDGFGS' A
#
# COMPACT_ATOMS: atom_id res chain seq x y z
N MET A 1 -23.10 -4.27 -5.07
CA MET A 1 -22.90 -4.97 -3.78
C MET A 1 -23.20 -6.44 -4.03
N THR A 2 -22.23 -7.32 -3.81
CA THR A 2 -22.41 -8.77 -3.95
C THR A 2 -22.44 -9.38 -2.56
N THR A 3 -23.44 -10.22 -2.28
CA THR A 3 -23.58 -10.89 -0.97
C THR A 3 -22.72 -12.14 -0.95
N ILE A 4 -21.92 -12.28 0.10
CA ILE A 4 -21.04 -13.42 0.31
C ILE A 4 -21.47 -14.08 1.61
N SER A 5 -21.73 -15.39 1.58
CA SER A 5 -22.02 -16.18 2.78
C SER A 5 -20.75 -16.90 3.20
N LEU A 6 -20.29 -16.66 4.43
CA LEU A 6 -19.12 -17.34 4.99
C LEU A 6 -19.45 -17.98 6.34
N LYS A 7 -18.85 -19.14 6.61
CA LYS A 7 -18.92 -19.78 7.91
C LYS A 7 -17.86 -19.16 8.82
N ILE A 8 -18.27 -18.70 9.99
CA ILE A 8 -17.41 -18.05 10.97
C ILE A 8 -17.66 -18.72 12.32
N PRO A 9 -16.62 -18.97 13.14
CA PRO A 9 -16.81 -19.41 14.52
C PRO A 9 -17.65 -18.44 15.34
N ASP A 10 -18.53 -18.96 16.20
CA ASP A 10 -19.46 -18.15 17.00
C ASP A 10 -18.74 -17.16 17.92
N GLU A 11 -17.57 -17.54 18.45
CA GLU A 11 -16.74 -16.64 19.27
C GLU A 11 -16.33 -15.38 18.51
N LEU A 12 -16.03 -15.51 17.22
CA LEU A 12 -15.58 -14.40 16.40
C LEU A 12 -16.77 -13.48 16.06
N VAL A 13 -17.96 -14.05 15.84
CA VAL A 13 -19.20 -13.28 15.68
C VAL A 13 -19.48 -12.46 16.93
N SER A 14 -19.35 -13.04 18.13
CA SER A 14 -19.55 -12.33 19.39
C SER A 14 -18.61 -11.13 19.55
N ARG A 15 -17.32 -11.31 19.23
CA ARG A 15 -16.33 -10.22 19.23
C ARG A 15 -16.66 -9.14 18.21
N MET A 16 -17.11 -9.53 17.02
CA MET A 16 -17.53 -8.59 15.99
C MET A 16 -18.75 -7.77 16.40
N ASP A 17 -19.74 -8.38 17.06
CA ASP A 17 -20.92 -7.67 17.56
C ASP A 17 -20.56 -6.66 18.65
N ALA A 18 -19.64 -7.01 19.55
CA ALA A 18 -19.13 -6.08 20.56
C ALA A 18 -18.42 -4.87 19.92
N MET A 19 -17.60 -5.13 18.90
CA MET A 19 -16.89 -4.06 18.16
C MET A 19 -17.84 -3.19 17.34
N ALA A 20 -18.87 -3.80 16.71
CA ALA A 20 -19.90 -3.11 15.95
C ALA A 20 -20.69 -2.14 16.85
N LYS A 21 -21.06 -2.60 18.05
CA LYS A 21 -21.71 -1.76 19.06
C LYS A 21 -20.82 -0.60 19.51
N ALA A 22 -19.56 -0.86 19.81
CA ALA A 22 -18.62 0.18 20.26
C ALA A 22 -18.38 1.26 19.20
N LYS A 23 -18.29 0.88 17.91
CA LYS A 23 -18.08 1.83 16.81
C LYS A 23 -19.38 2.40 16.21
N HIS A 24 -20.56 2.01 16.72
CA HIS A 24 -21.87 2.35 16.15
C HIS A 24 -22.01 2.03 14.65
N THR A 25 -21.44 0.90 14.21
CA THR A 25 -21.51 0.46 12.81
C THR A 25 -22.19 -0.90 12.68
N SER A 26 -22.48 -1.33 11.45
CA SER A 26 -23.00 -2.66 11.19
C SER A 26 -21.89 -3.71 11.06
N ARG A 27 -22.22 -4.96 11.35
CA ARG A 27 -21.31 -6.11 11.12
C ARG A 27 -20.76 -6.15 9.70
N SER A 28 -21.59 -5.84 8.69
CA SER A 28 -21.20 -5.83 7.29
C SER A 28 -20.29 -4.65 6.93
N ALA A 29 -20.45 -3.50 7.60
CA ALA A 29 -19.53 -2.37 7.46
C ALA A 29 -18.15 -2.71 8.03
N LEU A 30 -18.07 -3.28 9.22
CA LEU A 30 -16.80 -3.72 9.81
C LEU A 30 -16.09 -4.78 8.98
N LEU A 31 -16.82 -5.78 8.50
CA LEU A 31 -16.23 -6.84 7.65
C LEU A 31 -15.68 -6.26 6.34
N ARG A 32 -16.40 -5.30 5.74
CA ARG A 32 -15.95 -4.63 4.52
C ARG A 32 -14.69 -3.80 4.76
N GLU A 33 -14.69 -2.96 5.79
CA GLU A 33 -13.54 -2.13 6.17
C GLU A 33 -12.30 -2.98 6.42
N ALA A 34 -12.44 -4.05 7.22
CA ALA A 34 -11.34 -4.96 7.50
C ALA A 34 -10.82 -5.69 6.24
N LEU A 35 -11.72 -6.08 5.33
CA LEU A 35 -11.35 -6.72 4.06
C LEU A 35 -10.58 -5.73 3.16
N GLU A 36 -11.06 -4.50 3.04
CA GLU A 36 -10.42 -3.45 2.26
C GLU A 36 -9.04 -3.10 2.79
N GLU A 37 -8.90 -2.94 4.12
CA GLU A 37 -7.60 -2.72 4.76
C GLU A 37 -6.62 -3.86 4.51
N LYS A 38 -7.08 -5.12 4.61
CA LYS A 38 -6.24 -6.30 4.34
C LYS A 38 -5.82 -6.39 2.88
N LEU A 39 -6.72 -6.11 1.94
CA LEU A 39 -6.40 -6.11 0.51
C LEU A 39 -5.44 -4.98 0.15
N LYS A 40 -5.62 -3.79 0.73
CA LYS A 40 -4.70 -2.66 0.55
C LYS A 40 -3.33 -2.92 1.18
N ALA A 41 -3.30 -3.58 2.33
CA ALA A 41 -2.04 -4.01 2.94
C ALA A 41 -1.33 -5.08 2.10
N ALA A 42 -2.08 -6.04 1.54
CA ALA A 42 -1.55 -7.07 0.66
C ALA A 42 -1.01 -6.49 -0.65
N SER A 43 -1.71 -5.54 -1.27
CA SER A 43 -1.24 -4.85 -2.47
C SER A 43 0.01 -4.00 -2.20
N ARG A 44 0.09 -3.34 -1.04
CA ARG A 44 1.29 -2.60 -0.63
C ARG A 44 2.47 -3.51 -0.31
N LYS A 45 2.20 -4.74 0.16
CA LYS A 45 3.24 -5.75 0.47
C LYS A 45 3.72 -6.50 -0.78
N ALA A 46 2.97 -6.45 -1.87
CA ALA A 46 3.45 -6.86 -3.20
C ALA A 46 4.47 -5.81 -3.68
N LEU A 47 5.67 -5.90 -3.10
CA LEU A 47 6.96 -5.34 -3.52
C LEU A 47 6.88 -4.42 -4.74
N GLN A 48 6.43 -3.18 -4.54
CA GLN A 48 6.81 -2.13 -5.47
C GLN A 48 8.31 -1.99 -5.31
N SER A 49 9.06 -2.38 -6.35
CA SER A 49 10.51 -2.18 -6.36
C SER A 49 10.81 -0.70 -6.10
N LEU A 50 12.00 -0.40 -5.59
CA LEU A 50 12.41 0.98 -5.33
C LEU A 50 12.28 1.84 -6.61
N PHE A 51 12.48 1.21 -7.78
CA PHE A 51 12.23 1.78 -9.10
C PHE A 51 10.75 2.18 -9.33
N GLU A 52 9.80 1.30 -9.04
CA GLU A 52 8.36 1.60 -9.18
C GLU A 52 7.92 2.73 -8.25
N GLN A 53 8.53 2.84 -7.06
CA GLN A 53 8.23 3.89 -6.09
C GLN A 53 8.84 5.24 -6.43
N SER A 54 9.90 5.29 -7.25
CA SER A 54 10.60 6.52 -7.63
C SER A 54 10.27 7.00 -9.04
N ALA A 55 9.36 6.33 -9.75
CA ALA A 55 9.02 6.64 -11.14
C ALA A 55 8.47 8.06 -11.32
N ASP A 56 7.74 8.58 -10.33
CA ASP A 56 7.21 9.94 -10.28
C ASP A 56 8.27 11.00 -9.93
N LEU A 57 9.39 10.59 -9.33
CA LEU A 57 10.52 11.45 -9.00
C LEU A 57 11.48 11.63 -10.20
N CYS A 58 11.48 10.68 -11.15
CA CYS A 58 12.27 10.76 -12.37
C CYS A 58 11.83 11.96 -13.23
N GLY A 59 12.64 13.02 -13.27
CA GLY A 59 12.40 14.22 -14.08
C GLY A 59 11.69 15.37 -13.37
N MET A 60 11.41 15.27 -12.07
CA MET A 60 10.83 16.38 -11.28
C MET A 60 11.86 17.49 -10.99
N GLY A 61 13.16 17.20 -11.08
CA GLY A 61 14.22 18.17 -10.88
C GLY A 61 14.46 19.05 -12.11
N SER A 62 14.16 20.34 -12.02
CA SER A 62 14.40 21.35 -13.07
C SER A 62 15.81 21.94 -13.06
N SER A 63 16.64 21.58 -12.07
CA SER A 63 17.98 22.15 -11.83
C SER A 63 19.14 21.17 -12.09
N GLY A 64 18.86 19.99 -12.63
CA GLY A 64 19.88 18.98 -12.90
C GLY A 64 20.82 19.42 -14.01
N MET A 65 22.13 19.38 -13.76
CA MET A 65 23.13 19.43 -14.83
C MET A 65 22.85 18.28 -15.80
N GLY A 66 22.74 18.60 -17.10
CA GLY A 66 22.55 17.59 -18.13
C GLY A 66 23.73 16.62 -18.17
N ASP A 67 23.41 15.34 -18.37
CA ASP A 67 24.37 14.28 -18.67
C ASP A 67 25.42 13.97 -17.58
N LEU A 68 24.97 13.70 -16.35
CA LEU A 68 25.83 13.20 -15.28
C LEU A 68 26.30 11.75 -15.48
N ALA A 69 25.53 10.95 -16.24
CA ALA A 69 25.77 9.51 -16.37
C ALA A 69 26.64 9.13 -17.58
N SER A 70 26.72 9.98 -18.62
CA SER A 70 27.43 9.64 -19.87
C SER A 70 28.63 10.54 -20.15
N ASN A 71 28.74 11.70 -19.49
CA ASN A 71 29.88 12.59 -19.66
C ASN A 71 31.08 12.10 -18.82
N PRO A 72 32.22 11.71 -19.46
CA PRO A 72 33.39 11.21 -18.75
C PRO A 72 33.96 12.20 -17.72
N LYS A 73 33.74 13.51 -17.92
CA LYS A 73 34.18 14.55 -16.97
C LYS A 73 33.44 14.50 -15.63
N HIS A 74 32.25 13.92 -15.57
CA HIS A 74 31.44 13.81 -14.36
C HIS A 74 31.57 12.46 -13.66
N LEU A 75 32.24 11.49 -14.30
CA LEU A 75 32.47 10.14 -13.77
C LEU A 75 33.85 9.97 -13.12
N ASP A 76 34.69 11.01 -13.17
CA ASP A 76 36.00 10.98 -12.53
C ASP A 76 35.86 10.85 -11.01
N GLY A 77 36.36 9.75 -10.44
CA GLY A 77 36.20 9.41 -9.02
C GLY A 77 34.86 8.76 -8.63
N PHE A 78 33.99 8.39 -9.59
CA PHE A 78 32.74 7.71 -9.27
C PHE A 78 32.98 6.23 -8.91
N GLY A 79 32.80 5.88 -7.64
CA GLY A 79 32.92 4.50 -7.14
C GLY A 79 34.33 4.11 -6.63
N SER A 80 35.26 5.07 -6.54
CA SER A 80 36.57 4.93 -5.88
C SER A 80 36.55 5.33 -4.42
#